data_AF-A0A1Y1ZI12-F1
#
_entry.id   AF-A0A1Y1ZI12-F1
#
_cell.length_a   1.000
_cell.length_b   1.000
_cell.length_c   1.000
_cell.angle_alpha   90.00
_cell.angle_beta   90.00
_cell.angle_gamma   90.00
#
_symmetry.space_group_name_H-M   'P 1'
#
loop_
_entity.id
_entity.type
_entity.pdbx_description
1 polymer ?
#
loop_
_entity_poly.entity_id
_entity_poly.type
_entity_poly.pdbx_seq_one_letter_code
_entity_poly.pdbx_strand_id
1 'polypeptide(L)'
;TIRHPAEQNNCVLRNNVVNGLDVRGTLMLRNIPNKMDYLSLLAILNEYCFGMYDFAYLRKDFKTGLNVGYGFVNFCHTDGVLAILDNMANRRWAGHASNRPCEVSYATVQGLDALVNKFRNSSVMKEPESSKPHLFVTYEEALIQGSIALVGTQIPFPAPNNATKLHRSEESKVQYGLYPPHHGGNAVAHRNRNSQYDHGNP
;
A
#
# COMPACT_ATOMS: atom_id res chain seq x y z
N THR A 1 5.08 1.30 26.59
CA THR A 1 5.31 2.17 25.42
C THR A 1 3.99 2.77 25.00
N ILE A 2 3.81 4.08 25.20
CA ILE A 2 2.54 4.77 24.91
C ILE A 2 2.45 4.94 23.39
N ARG A 3 1.53 4.21 22.75
CA ARG A 3 1.25 4.35 21.31
C ARG A 3 0.58 5.71 21.05
N HIS A 4 0.92 6.33 19.94
CA HIS A 4 0.38 7.65 19.58
C HIS A 4 -1.16 7.55 19.35
N PRO A 5 -1.98 8.54 19.73
CA PRO A 5 -3.45 8.45 19.65
C PRO A 5 -3.99 8.12 18.24
N ALA A 6 -3.30 8.58 17.19
CA ALA A 6 -3.65 8.27 15.80
C ALA A 6 -3.38 6.79 15.40
N GLU A 7 -2.52 6.07 16.12
CA GLU A 7 -2.28 4.64 15.90
C GLU A 7 -3.43 3.78 16.44
N GLN A 8 -4.26 4.30 17.35
CA GLN A 8 -5.44 3.57 17.84
C GLN A 8 -6.50 3.41 16.74
N ASN A 9 -6.77 4.46 15.96
CA ASN A 9 -7.83 4.43 14.93
C ASN A 9 -7.49 3.58 13.70
N ASN A 10 -6.20 3.41 13.41
CA ASN A 10 -5.72 2.62 12.29
C ASN A 10 -5.24 1.22 12.71
N CYS A 11 -5.35 0.88 14.00
CA CYS A 11 -5.03 -0.47 14.46
C CYS A 11 -6.01 -1.47 13.84
N VAL A 12 -5.48 -2.61 13.38
CA VAL A 12 -6.30 -3.71 12.88
C VAL A 12 -6.49 -4.71 14.02
N LEU A 13 -7.72 -4.78 14.53
CA LEU A 13 -8.08 -5.71 15.60
C LEU A 13 -8.75 -6.94 14.98
N ARG A 14 -8.04 -8.07 14.97
CA ARG A 14 -8.51 -9.34 14.38
C ARG A 14 -9.94 -9.70 14.81
N ASN A 15 -10.24 -9.60 16.11
CA ASN A 15 -11.57 -9.93 16.64
C ASN A 15 -12.67 -9.01 16.07
N ASN A 16 -12.38 -7.73 15.82
CA ASN A 16 -13.36 -6.84 15.21
C ASN A 16 -13.63 -7.21 13.75
N VAL A 17 -12.60 -7.63 13.02
CA VAL A 17 -12.72 -8.10 11.64
C VAL A 17 -13.54 -9.40 11.58
N VAL A 18 -13.22 -10.38 12.42
CA VAL A 18 -13.95 -11.67 12.51
C VAL A 18 -15.42 -11.47 12.87
N ASN A 19 -15.71 -10.54 13.80
CA ASN A 19 -17.07 -10.27 14.25
C ASN A 19 -17.83 -9.28 13.34
N GLY A 20 -17.25 -8.84 12.22
CA GLY A 20 -17.86 -7.88 11.30
C GLY A 20 -18.02 -6.45 11.85
N LEU A 21 -17.33 -6.12 12.95
CA LEU A 21 -17.32 -4.79 13.56
C LEU A 21 -16.38 -3.81 12.84
N ASP A 22 -15.41 -4.33 12.07
CA ASP A 22 -14.53 -3.55 11.22
C ASP A 22 -14.44 -4.19 9.83
N VAL A 23 -14.97 -3.49 8.84
CA VAL A 23 -15.11 -3.96 7.45
C VAL A 23 -14.12 -3.30 6.49
N ARG A 24 -13.15 -2.54 7.03
CA ARG A 24 -12.11 -1.90 6.22
C ARG A 24 -11.22 -2.95 5.56
N GLY A 25 -10.93 -2.75 4.27
CA GLY A 25 -10.18 -3.69 3.43
C GLY A 25 -8.78 -3.22 3.01
N THR A 26 -8.42 -1.95 3.22
CA THR A 26 -7.11 -1.44 2.78
C THR A 26 -6.08 -1.46 3.90
N LEU A 27 -5.01 -2.22 3.69
CA LEU A 27 -3.90 -2.34 4.63
C LEU A 27 -2.67 -1.57 4.16
N MET A 28 -1.97 -0.98 5.11
CA MET A 28 -0.59 -0.52 4.97
C MET A 28 0.33 -1.58 5.57
N LEU A 29 1.21 -2.14 4.75
CA LEU A 29 2.24 -3.08 5.17
C LEU A 29 3.53 -2.30 5.43
N ARG A 30 4.11 -2.41 6.63
CA ARG A 30 5.29 -1.67 7.07
C ARG A 30 6.46 -2.59 7.39
N ASN A 31 7.63 -1.98 7.51
CA ASN A 31 8.92 -2.63 7.71
C ASN A 31 9.30 -3.57 6.56
N ILE A 32 8.82 -3.29 5.34
CA ILE A 32 9.24 -4.02 4.13
C ILE A 32 10.76 -3.90 3.97
N PRO A 33 11.51 -4.99 3.73
CA PRO A 33 12.95 -4.91 3.51
C PRO A 33 13.24 -4.04 2.28
N ASN A 34 14.06 -3.00 2.39
CA ASN A 34 14.26 -2.02 1.29
C ASN A 34 14.69 -2.62 -0.07
N LYS A 35 15.35 -3.79 -0.04
CA LYS A 35 15.79 -4.54 -1.24
C LYS A 35 14.71 -5.46 -1.82
N MET A 36 13.59 -5.66 -1.12
CA MET A 36 12.44 -6.39 -1.65
C MET A 36 11.87 -5.59 -2.82
N ASP A 37 11.76 -6.21 -3.98
CA ASP A 37 11.13 -5.60 -5.14
C ASP A 37 9.63 -5.88 -5.16
N TYR A 38 8.97 -5.28 -6.15
CA TYR A 38 7.52 -5.39 -6.30
C TYR A 38 7.07 -6.83 -6.56
N LEU A 39 7.82 -7.58 -7.39
CA LEU A 39 7.48 -8.96 -7.73
C LEU A 39 7.63 -9.89 -6.52
N SER A 40 8.65 -9.70 -5.69
CA SER A 40 8.85 -10.45 -4.44
C SER A 40 7.72 -10.18 -3.46
N LEU A 41 7.26 -8.93 -3.34
CA LEU A 41 6.08 -8.62 -2.52
C LEU A 41 4.83 -9.31 -3.06
N LEU A 42 4.58 -9.26 -4.38
CA LEU A 42 3.45 -9.95 -4.98
C LEU A 42 3.51 -11.47 -4.78
N ALA A 43 4.69 -12.09 -4.86
CA ALA A 43 4.85 -13.51 -4.63
C ALA A 43 4.42 -13.90 -3.20
N ILE A 44 4.80 -13.10 -2.20
CA ILE A 44 4.37 -13.30 -0.80
C ILE A 44 2.87 -13.10 -0.63
N LEU A 45 2.28 -12.07 -1.27
CA LEU A 45 0.83 -11.87 -1.25
C LEU A 45 0.09 -13.03 -1.92
N ASN A 46 0.60 -13.56 -3.03
CA ASN A 46 0.00 -14.68 -3.73
C ASN A 46 0.09 -16.00 -2.95
N GLU A 47 1.08 -16.15 -2.06
CA GLU A 47 1.16 -17.32 -1.18
C GLU A 47 -0.03 -17.40 -0.21
N TYR A 48 -0.49 -16.26 0.31
CA TYR A 48 -1.49 -16.22 1.39
C TYR A 48 -2.86 -15.73 0.98
N CYS A 49 -2.96 -14.91 -0.07
CA CYS A 49 -4.20 -14.24 -0.45
C CYS A 49 -4.33 -14.02 -1.97
N PHE A 50 -3.81 -14.94 -2.78
CA PHE A 50 -4.00 -14.92 -4.23
C PHE A 50 -5.48 -14.74 -4.58
N GLY A 51 -5.79 -13.85 -5.53
CA GLY A 51 -7.16 -13.61 -6.00
C GLY A 51 -8.09 -12.90 -5.01
N MET A 52 -7.62 -12.52 -3.82
CA MET A 52 -8.45 -11.85 -2.80
C MET A 52 -8.29 -10.32 -2.81
N TYR A 53 -7.17 -9.82 -3.33
CA TYR A 53 -6.87 -8.39 -3.41
C TYR A 53 -7.11 -7.83 -4.81
N ASP A 54 -7.52 -6.58 -4.88
CA ASP A 54 -7.83 -5.86 -6.14
C ASP A 54 -6.84 -4.70 -6.41
N PHE A 55 -5.97 -4.39 -5.46
CA PHE A 55 -4.96 -3.34 -5.56
C PHE A 55 -3.69 -3.74 -4.80
N ALA A 56 -2.52 -3.47 -5.39
CA ALA A 56 -1.24 -3.55 -4.69
C ALA A 56 -0.29 -2.42 -5.13
N TYR A 57 0.42 -1.85 -4.17
CA TYR A 57 1.40 -0.80 -4.41
C TYR A 57 2.59 -0.87 -3.45
N LEU A 58 3.81 -0.98 -4.00
CA LEU A 58 5.06 -0.87 -3.24
C LEU A 58 5.66 0.51 -3.46
N ARG A 59 5.77 1.32 -2.40
CA ARG A 59 6.32 2.67 -2.54
C ARG A 59 7.84 2.61 -2.68
N LYS A 60 8.35 3.25 -3.73
CA LYS A 60 9.78 3.34 -4.03
C LYS A 60 10.31 4.75 -3.88
N ASP A 61 11.58 4.82 -3.51
CA ASP A 61 12.41 6.00 -3.73
C ASP A 61 13.09 5.87 -5.09
N PHE A 62 12.70 6.72 -6.02
CA PHE A 62 13.18 6.72 -7.40
C PHE A 62 14.65 7.11 -7.52
N LYS A 63 15.21 7.81 -6.52
CA LYS A 63 16.63 8.17 -6.53
C LYS A 63 17.51 6.96 -6.23
N THR A 64 17.10 6.13 -5.28
CA THR A 64 17.86 4.95 -4.84
C THR A 64 17.43 3.67 -5.54
N GLY A 65 16.25 3.65 -6.15
CA GLY A 65 15.63 2.46 -6.75
C GLY A 65 15.10 1.45 -5.73
N LEU A 66 15.28 1.72 -4.44
CA LEU A 66 14.85 0.85 -3.34
C LEU A 66 13.45 1.24 -2.85
N ASN A 67 12.76 0.30 -2.20
CA ASN A 67 11.52 0.65 -1.51
C ASN A 67 11.79 1.43 -0.22
N VAL A 68 10.81 2.22 0.21
CA VAL A 68 10.91 3.07 1.41
C VAL A 68 10.41 2.38 2.69
N GLY A 69 10.23 1.07 2.65
CA GLY A 69 9.86 0.25 3.80
C GLY A 69 8.36 0.05 4.02
N TYR A 70 7.52 0.48 3.07
CA TYR A 70 6.08 0.20 3.14
C TYR A 70 5.38 0.14 1.77
N GLY A 71 4.20 -0.46 1.79
CA GLY A 71 3.30 -0.58 0.65
C GLY A 71 1.85 -0.67 1.10
N PHE A 72 0.95 -0.80 0.13
CA PHE A 72 -0.49 -0.88 0.34
C PHE A 72 -1.07 -2.06 -0.43
N VAL A 73 -2.07 -2.69 0.15
CA VAL A 73 -2.89 -3.73 -0.48
C VAL A 73 -4.35 -3.47 -0.12
N ASN A 74 -5.26 -3.62 -1.08
CA ASN A 74 -6.71 -3.52 -0.82
C ASN A 74 -7.38 -4.87 -1.09
N PHE A 75 -8.32 -5.22 -0.22
CA PHE A 75 -9.15 -6.41 -0.34
C PHE A 75 -10.61 -5.99 -0.50
N CYS A 76 -11.34 -6.71 -1.35
CA CYS A 76 -12.81 -6.58 -1.45
C CYS A 76 -13.49 -7.13 -0.19
N HIS A 77 -12.96 -8.25 0.33
CA HIS A 77 -13.50 -8.96 1.50
C HIS A 77 -12.50 -8.98 2.66
N THR A 78 -13.03 -8.97 3.88
CA THR A 78 -12.22 -9.02 5.10
C THR A 78 -11.45 -10.32 5.28
N ASP A 79 -11.81 -11.39 4.58
CA ASP A 79 -11.04 -12.65 4.56
C ASP A 79 -9.59 -12.42 4.12
N GLY A 80 -9.35 -11.52 3.16
CA GLY A 80 -8.00 -11.18 2.72
C GLY A 80 -7.21 -10.43 3.80
N VAL A 81 -7.89 -9.57 4.57
CA VAL A 81 -7.30 -8.91 5.74
C VAL A 81 -6.91 -9.95 6.80
N LEU A 82 -7.79 -10.90 7.10
CA LEU A 82 -7.51 -11.99 8.05
C LEU A 82 -6.32 -12.84 7.60
N ALA A 83 -6.23 -13.16 6.30
CA ALA A 83 -5.10 -13.91 5.74
C ALA A 83 -3.76 -13.19 5.99
N ILE A 84 -3.71 -11.86 5.81
CA ILE A 84 -2.51 -11.06 6.11
C ILE A 84 -2.20 -11.04 7.60
N LEU A 85 -3.22 -10.86 8.46
CA LEU A 85 -3.01 -10.85 9.90
C LEU A 85 -2.45 -12.19 10.42
N ASP A 86 -2.98 -13.30 9.92
CA ASP A 86 -2.64 -14.63 10.42
C ASP A 86 -1.26 -15.10 9.91
N ASN A 87 -0.89 -14.73 8.68
CA ASN A 87 0.31 -15.24 8.00
C ASN A 87 1.48 -14.24 7.93
N MET A 88 1.24 -12.93 8.03
CA MET A 88 2.29 -11.92 7.87
C MET A 88 2.47 -11.01 9.09
N ALA A 89 1.38 -10.60 9.75
CA ALA A 89 1.50 -9.62 10.83
C ALA A 89 2.38 -10.13 11.98
N ASN A 90 3.29 -9.27 12.45
CA ASN A 90 4.29 -9.54 13.49
C ASN A 90 5.25 -10.71 13.17
N ARG A 91 5.32 -11.16 11.91
CA ARG A 91 6.27 -12.18 11.44
C ARG A 91 7.36 -11.56 10.58
N ARG A 92 8.48 -12.28 10.40
CA ARG A 92 9.57 -11.81 9.53
C ARG A 92 9.17 -11.94 8.07
N TRP A 93 9.68 -11.04 7.24
CA TRP A 93 9.53 -11.11 5.79
C TRP A 93 10.26 -12.33 5.23
N ALA A 94 9.53 -13.23 4.58
CA ALA A 94 10.06 -14.44 3.98
C ALA A 94 11.21 -14.11 3.00
N GLY A 95 12.27 -14.92 3.02
CA GLY A 95 13.41 -14.75 2.10
C GLY A 95 14.32 -13.55 2.37
N HIS A 96 14.10 -12.76 3.43
CA HIS A 96 14.91 -11.59 3.73
C HIS A 96 15.51 -11.59 5.14
N ALA A 97 16.77 -11.15 5.24
CA ALA A 97 17.51 -11.06 6.51
C ALA A 97 17.06 -9.90 7.42
N SER A 98 15.97 -9.18 7.10
CA SER A 98 15.46 -8.12 7.97
C SER A 98 15.10 -8.66 9.35
N ASN A 99 15.49 -7.93 10.39
CA ASN A 99 15.13 -8.23 11.77
C ASN A 99 13.81 -7.57 12.18
N ARG A 100 13.27 -6.68 11.35
CA ARG A 100 11.99 -6.02 11.64
C ARG A 100 10.82 -6.87 11.14
N PRO A 101 9.83 -7.17 11.98
CA PRO A 101 8.65 -7.92 11.56
C PRO A 101 7.75 -7.05 10.67
N CYS A 102 6.93 -7.69 9.84
CA CYS A 102 5.87 -7.05 9.08
C CYS A 102 4.84 -6.45 10.05
N GLU A 103 4.73 -5.14 10.02
CA GLU A 103 3.73 -4.40 10.78
C GLU A 103 2.55 -4.07 9.86
N VAL A 104 1.34 -4.25 10.38
CA VAL A 104 0.11 -4.07 9.62
C VAL A 104 -0.75 -3.03 10.33
N SER A 105 -1.27 -2.07 9.56
CA SER A 105 -2.35 -1.19 10.01
C SER A 105 -3.32 -0.94 8.87
N TYR A 106 -4.49 -0.39 9.18
CA TYR A 106 -5.31 0.22 8.15
C TYR A 106 -4.57 1.38 7.49
N ALA A 107 -4.76 1.50 6.18
CA ALA A 107 -4.32 2.66 5.42
C ALA A 107 -5.25 3.85 5.71
N THR A 108 -4.74 5.08 5.61
CA THR A 108 -5.60 6.26 5.75
C THR A 108 -6.62 6.38 4.63
N VAL A 109 -6.24 5.97 3.41
CA VAL A 109 -7.14 5.92 2.26
C VAL A 109 -7.69 4.50 2.16
N GLN A 110 -9.00 4.36 2.27
CA GLN A 110 -9.71 3.09 2.29
C GLN A 110 -10.54 2.90 1.01
N GLY A 111 -10.51 1.68 0.48
CA GLY A 111 -11.28 1.23 -0.67
C GLY A 111 -10.62 1.52 -2.02
N LEU A 112 -10.93 0.66 -2.99
CA LEU A 112 -10.39 0.70 -4.35
C LEU A 112 -10.65 2.04 -5.05
N ASP A 113 -11.87 2.56 -4.99
CA ASP A 113 -12.23 3.83 -5.65
C ASP A 113 -11.42 5.02 -5.14
N ALA A 114 -11.22 5.09 -3.82
CA ALA A 114 -10.43 6.16 -3.21
C ALA A 114 -8.95 6.04 -3.60
N LEU A 115 -8.42 4.82 -3.67
CA LEU A 115 -7.06 4.55 -4.14
C LEU A 115 -6.91 4.94 -5.62
N VAL A 116 -7.85 4.55 -6.48
CA VAL A 116 -7.87 4.95 -7.90
C VAL A 116 -7.89 6.47 -8.03
N ASN A 117 -8.76 7.17 -7.29
CA ASN A 117 -8.83 8.63 -7.32
C ASN A 117 -7.58 9.33 -6.77
N LYS A 118 -6.90 8.69 -5.81
CA LYS A 118 -5.61 9.14 -5.29
C LYS A 118 -4.52 9.05 -6.35
N PHE A 119 -4.42 7.92 -7.04
CA PHE A 119 -3.26 7.63 -7.89
C PHE A 119 -3.45 7.98 -9.37
N ARG A 120 -4.67 7.92 -9.94
CA ARG A 120 -4.90 8.12 -11.39
C ARG A 120 -4.38 9.45 -11.94
N ASN A 121 -4.31 10.49 -11.10
CA ASN A 121 -3.81 11.82 -11.45
C ASN A 121 -2.47 12.13 -10.77
N SER A 122 -1.79 11.13 -10.21
CA SER A 122 -0.46 11.30 -9.62
C SER A 122 0.62 11.08 -10.66
N SER A 123 1.71 11.85 -10.56
CA SER A 123 2.89 11.67 -11.39
C SER A 123 3.55 10.29 -11.24
N VAL A 124 3.19 9.51 -10.20
CA VAL A 124 3.63 8.11 -10.06
C VAL A 124 3.21 7.23 -11.24
N MET A 125 2.09 7.56 -11.90
CA MET A 125 1.59 6.80 -13.04
C MET A 125 2.46 6.94 -14.30
N LYS A 126 3.40 7.90 -14.30
CA LYS A 126 4.40 8.12 -15.36
C LYS A 126 5.75 7.44 -15.09
N GLU A 127 5.87 6.75 -13.96
CA GLU A 127 7.09 6.02 -13.57
C GLU A 127 7.20 4.67 -14.30
N PRO A 128 8.33 3.93 -14.17
CA PRO A 128 8.41 2.56 -14.65
C PRO A 128 7.34 1.66 -14.02
N GLU A 129 6.89 0.63 -14.75
CA GLU A 129 5.75 -0.22 -14.36
C GLU A 129 5.89 -0.77 -12.93
N SER A 130 7.06 -1.33 -12.59
CA SER A 130 7.34 -1.87 -11.25
C SER A 130 7.26 -0.86 -10.09
N SER A 131 7.03 0.41 -10.37
CA SER A 131 6.92 1.50 -9.39
C SER A 131 5.52 2.12 -9.35
N LYS A 132 4.59 1.64 -10.18
CA LYS A 132 3.19 2.09 -10.21
C LYS A 132 2.34 1.27 -9.23
N PRO A 133 1.19 1.80 -8.78
CA PRO A 133 0.13 0.99 -8.22
C PRO A 133 -0.51 0.14 -9.33
N HIS A 134 -0.88 -1.10 -9.00
CA HIS A 134 -1.51 -2.03 -9.96
C HIS A 134 -2.86 -2.49 -9.43
N LEU A 135 -3.75 -2.79 -10.38
CA LEU A 135 -5.09 -3.30 -10.14
C LEU A 135 -5.17 -4.77 -10.59
N PHE A 136 -6.02 -5.54 -9.93
CA PHE A 136 -6.13 -6.99 -10.16
C PHE A 136 -7.59 -7.45 -10.19
N VAL A 137 -7.86 -8.49 -10.97
CA VAL A 137 -9.14 -9.19 -10.94
C VAL A 137 -9.18 -10.14 -9.74
N THR A 138 -10.20 -10.00 -8.89
CA THR A 138 -10.43 -10.90 -7.75
C THR A 138 -11.17 -12.17 -8.18
N TYR A 139 -11.27 -13.15 -7.28
CA TYR A 139 -12.15 -14.31 -7.46
C TYR A 139 -13.60 -13.92 -7.75
N GLU A 140 -14.13 -12.97 -6.99
CA GLU A 140 -15.51 -12.49 -7.15
C GLU A 140 -15.72 -11.86 -8.52
N GLU A 141 -14.82 -10.97 -8.94
CA GLU A 141 -14.89 -10.30 -10.25
C GLU A 141 -14.76 -11.31 -11.41
N ALA A 142 -13.83 -12.26 -11.31
CA ALA A 142 -13.64 -13.30 -12.32
C ALA A 142 -14.87 -14.21 -12.47
N LEU A 143 -15.57 -14.50 -11.36
CA LEU A 143 -16.82 -15.26 -11.37
C LEU A 143 -17.94 -14.48 -12.06
N ILE A 144 -18.07 -13.17 -11.78
CA ILE A 144 -19.03 -12.28 -12.45
C ILE A 144 -18.76 -12.24 -13.97
N GLN A 145 -17.50 -12.20 -14.37
CA GLN A 145 -17.08 -12.21 -15.78
C GLN A 145 -17.15 -13.60 -16.44
N GLY A 146 -17.48 -14.65 -15.69
CA GLY A 146 -17.62 -16.01 -16.21
C GLY A 146 -16.31 -16.70 -16.60
N SER A 147 -15.17 -16.21 -16.12
CA SER A 147 -13.85 -16.79 -16.46
C SER A 147 -12.91 -16.77 -15.26
N ILE A 148 -12.83 -17.91 -14.57
CA ILE A 148 -11.91 -18.11 -13.43
C ILE A 148 -10.43 -17.93 -13.79
N ALA A 149 -10.08 -18.08 -15.07
CA ALA A 149 -8.71 -17.88 -15.57
C ALA A 149 -8.24 -16.41 -15.44
N LEU A 150 -9.16 -15.47 -15.22
CA LEU A 150 -8.84 -14.06 -15.04
C LEU A 150 -8.35 -13.73 -13.63
N VAL A 151 -8.55 -14.60 -12.64
CA VAL A 151 -8.16 -14.32 -11.24
C VAL A 151 -6.69 -13.96 -11.13
N GLY A 152 -6.41 -12.86 -10.44
CA GLY A 152 -5.06 -12.35 -10.21
C GLY A 152 -4.41 -11.73 -11.44
N THR A 153 -5.09 -11.67 -12.59
CA THR A 153 -4.58 -10.94 -13.76
C THR A 153 -4.63 -9.44 -13.50
N GLN A 154 -3.62 -8.73 -13.99
CA GLN A 154 -3.55 -7.28 -13.86
C GLN A 154 -4.51 -6.62 -14.84
N ILE A 155 -5.18 -5.55 -14.40
CA ILE A 155 -6.02 -4.71 -15.26
C ILE A 155 -5.43 -3.31 -15.41
N PRO A 156 -5.68 -2.63 -16.55
CA PRO A 156 -5.20 -1.28 -16.77
C PRO A 156 -5.70 -0.31 -15.70
N PHE A 157 -4.80 0.53 -15.19
CA PHE A 157 -5.19 1.61 -14.29
C PHE A 157 -6.02 2.66 -15.05
N PRO A 158 -7.13 3.18 -14.49
CA PRO A 158 -7.93 4.21 -15.14
C PRO A 158 -7.11 5.45 -15.51
N ALA A 159 -7.31 5.95 -16.73
CA ALA A 159 -6.59 7.12 -17.24
C ALA A 159 -6.81 8.37 -16.35
N PRO A 160 -5.87 9.33 -16.33
CA PRO A 160 -6.06 10.60 -15.63
C PRO A 160 -7.34 11.30 -16.12
N ASN A 161 -8.12 11.82 -15.18
CA ASN A 161 -9.35 12.58 -15.48
C ASN A 161 -9.25 14.06 -15.08
N ASN A 162 -8.11 14.48 -14.49
CA ASN A 162 -7.90 15.85 -14.06
C ASN A 162 -6.48 16.30 -14.41
N ALA A 163 -6.35 16.96 -15.56
CA ALA A 163 -5.07 17.43 -16.08
C ALA A 163 -4.39 18.45 -15.14
N THR A 164 -5.15 19.35 -14.50
CA THR A 164 -4.61 20.33 -13.56
C THR A 164 -4.03 19.66 -12.30
N LYS A 165 -4.68 18.63 -11.77
CA LYS A 165 -4.17 17.85 -10.64
C LYS A 165 -2.90 17.09 -11.03
N LEU A 166 -2.87 16.51 -12.23
CA LEU A 166 -1.68 15.83 -12.75
C LEU A 166 -0.51 16.80 -12.91
N HIS A 167 -0.72 17.94 -13.57
CA HIS A 167 0.32 18.95 -13.78
C HIS A 167 0.94 19.42 -12.46
N ARG A 168 0.11 19.76 -11.46
CA ARG A 168 0.59 20.11 -10.11
C ARG A 168 1.39 19.01 -9.43
N SER A 169 0.99 17.74 -9.62
CA SER A 169 1.73 16.58 -9.10
C SER A 169 3.09 16.40 -9.79
N GLU A 170 3.22 16.78 -11.06
CA GLU A 170 4.48 16.74 -11.80
C GLU A 170 5.41 17.86 -11.36
N GLU A 171 4.91 19.09 -11.26
CA GLU A 171 5.68 20.24 -10.75
C GLU A 171 6.20 19.97 -9.34
N SER A 172 5.33 19.45 -8.47
CA SER A 172 5.71 19.05 -7.10
C SER A 172 6.80 17.98 -7.10
N LYS A 173 6.74 17.01 -8.02
CA LYS A 173 7.78 15.98 -8.17
C LYS A 173 9.12 16.58 -8.59
N VAL A 174 9.12 17.52 -9.53
CA VAL A 174 10.34 18.19 -9.99
C VAL A 174 10.98 18.99 -8.85
N GLN A 175 10.16 19.70 -8.08
CA GLN A 175 10.64 20.59 -7.03
C GLN A 175 11.06 19.85 -5.75
N TYR A 176 10.31 18.83 -5.34
CA TYR A 176 10.45 18.20 -4.02
C TYR A 176 10.58 16.66 -4.05
N GLY A 177 10.53 16.05 -5.24
CA GLY A 177 10.38 14.60 -5.39
C GLY A 177 8.93 14.14 -5.26
N LEU A 178 8.67 12.87 -5.59
CA LEU A 178 7.30 12.34 -5.68
C LEU A 178 6.54 12.35 -4.35
N TYR A 179 7.28 12.36 -3.24
CA TYR A 179 6.74 12.39 -1.90
C TYR A 179 7.49 13.41 -1.05
N PRO A 180 7.10 14.70 -1.11
CA PRO A 180 7.73 15.77 -0.34
C PRO A 180 7.61 15.47 1.17
N PRO A 181 8.66 15.70 1.97
CA PRO A 181 8.53 15.66 3.43
C PRO A 181 7.52 16.72 3.88
N HIS A 182 6.50 16.33 4.63
CA HIS A 182 5.57 17.29 5.24
C HIS A 182 6.32 18.16 6.25
N HIS A 183 6.50 19.45 5.95
CA HIS A 183 7.11 20.42 6.86
C HIS A 183 6.08 20.98 7.82
N GLY A 184 6.02 20.35 9.00
CA GLY A 184 5.71 21.02 10.26
C GLY A 184 6.85 20.75 11.23
N GLY A 185 7.86 21.63 11.27
CA GLY A 185 8.93 21.61 12.27
C GLY A 185 10.35 21.70 11.70
N ASN A 186 11.00 22.83 11.99
CA ASN A 186 12.35 23.26 11.60
C ASN A 186 13.43 22.17 11.48
N ALA A 187 14.26 22.34 10.45
CA ALA A 187 15.52 21.66 10.24
C ALA A 187 16.55 22.02 11.33
N VAL A 188 17.10 21.01 12.02
CA VAL A 188 18.54 20.82 12.31
C VAL A 188 18.74 19.33 12.63
N ALA A 189 19.81 18.76 12.07
CA ALA A 189 20.49 17.50 12.40
C ALA A 189 19.80 16.48 13.33
N HIS A 190 19.63 15.25 12.85
CA HIS A 190 20.18 14.06 13.50
C HIS A 190 19.93 12.81 12.63
N ARG A 191 21.02 12.11 12.30
CA ARG A 191 21.04 10.72 11.81
C ARG A 191 20.50 9.79 12.91
N ASN A 192 19.19 9.73 13.02
CA ASN A 192 18.40 8.66 13.65
C ASN A 192 16.97 9.19 13.76
N ARG A 193 16.08 8.82 12.83
CA ARG A 193 14.66 9.04 13.06
C ARG A 193 13.83 7.86 12.56
N ASN A 194 13.14 7.28 13.54
CA ASN A 194 11.92 6.52 13.39
C ASN A 194 11.03 7.16 12.34
N SER A 195 10.40 6.30 11.56
CA SER A 195 9.50 6.65 10.48
C SER A 195 8.46 7.67 10.93
N GLN A 196 8.58 8.89 10.40
CA GLN A 196 7.59 9.94 10.57
C GLN A 196 6.61 9.78 9.40
N TYR A 197 5.53 9.05 9.66
CA TYR A 197 4.62 8.53 8.63
C TYR A 197 3.77 9.64 7.97
N ASP A 198 3.52 9.39 6.69
CA ASP A 198 2.71 10.10 5.71
C ASP A 198 1.24 10.21 6.16
N HIS A 199 0.84 11.38 6.68
CA HIS A 199 -0.56 11.71 6.97
C HIS A 199 -1.23 12.18 5.69
N GLY A 200 -1.80 11.24 4.93
CA GLY A 200 -2.75 11.58 3.89
C GLY A 200 -3.93 12.34 4.50
N ASN A 201 -4.05 13.63 4.22
CA ASN A 201 -5.24 14.39 4.59
C ASN A 201 -6.45 13.92 3.75
N PRO A 202 -7.70 14.05 4.24
CA PRO A 202 -8.93 13.58 3.59
C PRO A 202 -9.11 14.04 2.15
#